data_AF-A0A2E9N7C3-F1
#
_entry.id   AF-A0A2E9N7C3-F1
#
_cell.length_a   1.000
_cell.length_b   1.000
_cell.length_c   1.000
_cell.angle_alpha   90.00
_cell.angle_beta   90.00
_cell.angle_gamma   90.00
#
_symmetry.space_group_name_H-M   'P 1'
#
loop_
_entity.id
_entity.type
_entity.pdbx_description
1 polymer ?
#
loop_
_entity_poly.entity_id
_entity_poly.type
_entity_poly.pdbx_seq_one_letter_code
_entity_poly.pdbx_strand_id
1 'polypeptide(L)'
;MTLVDALKRFNRKERFWLIRNALGPTSERLDEGFRANLAKAIGKDVPATAWWAMDYHLDWLVGALTLVAQGERGFEPQRNDAGLVNGNQEDMDLIVAFDDTLVMIEAKGESAWSNSQFRSKVARLEKLRAAGLLPSEIKIFFVLTSPREPKFLTPEEGTTWQAWMCNAAGRPMHVPLDMPGAFLKVTRWDAEQQASSKAGTCWKIVLAKGAEFD
;
A
#
# COMPACT_ATOMS: atom_id res chain seq x y z
N MET A 1 0.26 6.20 -23.96
CA MET A 1 0.59 6.73 -22.62
C MET A 1 1.16 5.59 -21.80
N THR A 2 2.29 5.79 -21.10
CA THR A 2 2.83 4.72 -20.24
C THR A 2 2.09 4.67 -18.90
N LEU A 3 2.23 3.55 -18.17
CA LEU A 3 1.70 3.41 -16.81
C LEU A 3 2.22 4.51 -15.88
N VAL A 4 3.54 4.73 -15.88
CA VAL A 4 4.19 5.74 -15.04
C VAL A 4 3.69 7.15 -15.37
N ASP A 5 3.51 7.48 -16.65
CA ASP A 5 2.99 8.79 -17.04
C ASP A 5 1.56 9.01 -16.57
N ALA A 6 0.70 7.99 -16.70
CA ALA A 6 -0.68 8.05 -16.24
C ALA A 6 -0.74 8.26 -14.72
N LEU A 7 0.01 7.46 -13.94
CA LEU A 7 0.05 7.58 -12.48
C LEU A 7 0.55 8.95 -12.02
N LYS A 8 1.61 9.48 -12.66
CA LYS A 8 2.14 10.82 -12.36
C LYS A 8 1.08 11.91 -12.54
N ARG A 9 0.28 11.83 -13.60
CA ARG A 9 -0.76 12.86 -13.91
C ARG A 9 -1.90 12.87 -12.91
N PHE A 10 -2.20 11.75 -12.28
CA PHE A 10 -3.22 11.68 -11.23
C PHE A 10 -2.68 11.96 -9.82
N ASN A 11 -1.37 11.93 -9.61
CA ASN A 11 -0.79 12.18 -8.29
C ASN A 11 -0.89 13.66 -7.88
N ARG A 12 -1.99 14.01 -7.21
CA ARG A 12 -2.21 15.33 -6.60
C ARG A 12 -2.09 15.32 -5.06
N LYS A 13 -1.46 14.30 -4.47
CA LYS A 13 -1.37 14.18 -3.00
C LYS A 13 -0.38 15.21 -2.45
N GLU A 14 -0.88 16.14 -1.65
CA GLU A 14 -0.08 17.26 -1.12
C GLU A 14 1.12 16.79 -0.30
N ARG A 15 0.97 15.72 0.51
CA ARG A 15 2.06 15.16 1.33
C ARG A 15 3.23 14.63 0.49
N PHE A 16 2.94 14.02 -0.67
CA PHE A 16 3.98 13.59 -1.60
C PHE A 16 4.78 14.80 -2.11
N TRP A 17 4.09 15.84 -2.57
CA TRP A 17 4.73 17.05 -3.07
C TRP A 17 5.50 17.81 -1.98
N LEU A 18 4.98 17.84 -0.75
CA LEU A 18 5.67 18.41 0.40
C LEU A 18 7.00 17.71 0.67
N ILE A 19 6.99 16.37 0.78
CA ILE A 19 8.20 15.58 1.04
C ILE A 19 9.22 15.76 -0.07
N ARG A 20 8.78 15.72 -1.34
CA ARG A 20 9.68 15.92 -2.48
C ARG A 20 10.36 17.30 -2.45
N ASN A 21 9.61 18.35 -2.13
CA ASN A 21 10.16 19.70 -2.01
C ASN A 21 11.08 19.85 -0.79
N ALA A 22 10.77 19.18 0.32
CA ALA A 22 11.58 19.23 1.53
C ALA A 22 12.91 18.49 1.40
N LEU A 23 12.92 17.35 0.69
CA LEU A 23 14.09 16.48 0.55
C LEU A 23 14.90 16.71 -0.74
N GLY A 24 14.38 17.53 -1.66
CA GLY A 24 15.06 17.89 -2.91
C GLY A 24 15.09 16.76 -3.96
N PRO A 25 15.84 16.96 -5.06
CA PRO A 25 15.80 16.07 -6.24
C PRO A 25 16.19 14.62 -5.97
N THR A 26 17.03 14.36 -4.97
CA THR A 26 17.43 12.99 -4.60
C THR A 26 16.29 12.16 -4.02
N SER A 27 15.26 12.81 -3.48
CA SER A 27 14.06 12.12 -2.99
C SER A 27 13.29 11.42 -4.11
N GLU A 28 13.52 11.76 -5.38
CA GLU A 28 12.87 11.09 -6.51
C GLU A 28 13.32 9.63 -6.67
N ARG A 29 14.37 9.20 -5.97
CA ARG A 29 14.93 7.84 -6.04
C ARG A 29 14.64 7.08 -4.75
N LEU A 30 14.21 5.84 -4.89
CA LEU A 30 14.14 4.90 -3.78
C LEU A 30 15.55 4.44 -3.39
N ASP A 31 15.76 4.25 -2.10
CA ASP A 31 16.97 3.67 -1.52
C ASP A 31 17.32 2.32 -2.19
N GLU A 32 18.61 2.05 -2.34
CA GLU A 32 19.10 0.82 -2.99
C GLU A 32 18.75 -0.44 -2.19
N GLY A 33 18.91 -0.41 -0.87
CA GLY A 33 18.55 -1.53 0.00
C GLY A 33 17.04 -1.80 -0.02
N PHE A 34 16.23 -0.73 0.00
CA PHE A 34 14.78 -0.85 -0.16
C PHE A 34 14.39 -1.48 -1.50
N ARG A 35 14.99 -1.02 -2.62
CA ARG A 35 14.75 -1.60 -3.95
C ARG A 35 15.17 -3.06 -4.02
N ALA A 36 16.31 -3.44 -3.45
CA ALA A 36 16.77 -4.82 -3.42
C ALA A 36 15.81 -5.75 -2.63
N ASN A 37 15.31 -5.29 -1.49
CA ASN A 37 14.31 -6.02 -0.72
C ASN A 37 12.99 -6.16 -1.49
N LEU A 38 12.54 -5.09 -2.14
CA LEU A 38 11.34 -5.11 -2.96
C LEU A 38 11.49 -6.06 -4.15
N ALA A 39 12.64 -6.01 -4.84
CA ALA A 39 12.95 -6.86 -5.97
C ALA A 39 12.93 -8.35 -5.59
N LYS A 40 13.52 -8.68 -4.44
CA LYS A 40 13.47 -10.04 -3.88
C LYS A 40 12.05 -10.48 -3.55
N ALA A 41 11.22 -9.59 -2.97
CA ALA A 41 9.85 -9.90 -2.58
C ALA A 41 8.95 -10.20 -3.79
N ILE A 42 9.10 -9.44 -4.87
CA ILE A 42 8.25 -9.58 -6.08
C ILE A 42 8.88 -10.47 -7.17
N GLY A 43 10.16 -10.86 -7.02
CA GLY A 43 10.89 -11.66 -8.01
C GLY A 43 11.19 -10.93 -9.32
N LYS A 44 11.31 -9.59 -9.29
CA LYS A 44 11.59 -8.73 -10.46
C LYS A 44 12.54 -7.62 -10.05
N ASP A 45 13.53 -7.31 -10.89
CA ASP A 45 14.42 -6.17 -10.62
C ASP A 45 13.66 -4.85 -10.53
N VAL A 46 14.05 -3.99 -9.59
CA VAL A 46 13.43 -2.68 -9.37
C VAL A 46 14.46 -1.60 -9.72
N PRO A 47 14.32 -0.93 -10.88
CA PRO A 47 15.35 -0.03 -11.38
C PRO A 47 15.47 1.23 -10.49
N ALA A 48 16.65 1.85 -10.49
CA ALA A 48 16.87 3.11 -9.77
C ALA A 48 16.02 4.28 -10.30
N THR A 49 15.45 4.13 -11.51
CA THR A 49 14.52 5.07 -12.15
C THR A 49 13.06 4.78 -11.85
N ALA A 50 12.74 3.76 -11.03
CA ALA A 50 11.37 3.46 -10.64
C ALA A 50 10.73 4.67 -9.98
N TRP A 51 9.53 5.01 -10.44
CA TRP A 51 8.77 6.13 -9.89
C TRP A 51 7.98 5.67 -8.68
N TRP A 52 7.81 6.54 -7.69
CA TRP A 52 7.05 6.22 -6.48
C TRP A 52 6.12 7.36 -6.08
N ALA A 53 5.08 7.04 -5.33
CA ALA A 53 4.19 8.01 -4.69
C ALA A 53 3.61 7.45 -3.39
N MET A 54 3.50 8.31 -2.38
CA MET A 54 2.90 7.98 -1.09
C MET A 54 1.42 8.36 -1.04
N ASP A 55 0.67 7.72 -0.14
CA ASP A 55 -0.76 7.99 0.11
C ASP A 55 -1.55 8.04 -1.22
N TYR A 56 -1.28 7.11 -2.13
CA TYR A 56 -1.83 7.16 -3.49
C TYR A 56 -3.26 6.63 -3.52
N HIS A 57 -4.20 7.50 -3.93
CA HIS A 57 -5.63 7.21 -3.86
C HIS A 57 -6.06 6.11 -4.84
N LEU A 58 -6.90 5.17 -4.39
CA LEU A 58 -7.35 4.06 -5.23
C LEU A 58 -8.25 4.50 -6.40
N ASP A 59 -9.14 5.47 -6.22
CA ASP A 59 -9.88 6.06 -7.34
C ASP A 59 -8.95 6.74 -8.39
N TRP A 60 -7.81 7.29 -7.98
CA TRP A 60 -6.81 7.80 -8.92
C TRP A 60 -6.10 6.68 -9.67
N LEU A 61 -5.90 5.53 -9.02
CA LEU A 61 -5.39 4.33 -9.66
C LEU A 61 -6.38 3.83 -10.72
N VAL A 62 -7.68 3.81 -10.43
CA VAL A 62 -8.73 3.49 -11.41
C VAL A 62 -8.63 4.39 -12.64
N GLY A 63 -8.51 5.72 -12.43
CA GLY A 63 -8.37 6.69 -13.51
C GLY A 63 -7.10 6.46 -14.34
N ALA A 64 -5.95 6.25 -13.68
CA ALA A 64 -4.68 6.00 -14.34
C ALA A 64 -4.72 4.72 -15.20
N LEU A 65 -5.23 3.62 -14.65
CA LEU A 65 -5.37 2.35 -15.36
C LEU A 65 -6.35 2.46 -16.53
N THR A 66 -7.47 3.18 -16.35
CA THR A 66 -8.42 3.47 -17.43
C THR A 66 -7.75 4.24 -18.59
N LEU A 67 -6.96 5.28 -18.30
CA LEU A 67 -6.23 6.02 -19.34
C LEU A 67 -5.19 5.16 -20.07
N VAL A 68 -4.52 4.26 -19.35
CA VAL A 68 -3.55 3.34 -19.97
C VAL A 68 -4.27 2.34 -20.88
N ALA A 69 -5.37 1.76 -20.42
CA ALA A 69 -6.11 0.74 -21.15
C ALA A 69 -6.89 1.31 -22.36
N GLN A 70 -7.43 2.52 -22.25
CA GLN A 70 -8.38 3.07 -23.22
C GLN A 70 -7.87 4.27 -24.00
N GLY A 71 -6.72 4.85 -23.62
CA GLY A 71 -6.18 6.06 -24.23
C GLY A 71 -7.13 7.26 -24.03
N GLU A 72 -7.37 8.02 -25.09
CA GLU A 72 -8.22 9.23 -25.04
C GLU A 72 -9.67 8.93 -24.63
N ARG A 73 -10.19 7.73 -24.92
CA ARG A 73 -11.53 7.33 -24.47
C ARG A 73 -11.68 7.28 -22.95
N GLY A 74 -10.57 7.17 -22.23
CA GLY A 74 -10.60 7.21 -20.76
C GLY A 74 -10.94 8.58 -20.18
N PHE A 75 -10.98 9.65 -20.99
CA PHE A 75 -11.50 10.97 -20.57
C PHE A 75 -13.02 11.08 -20.66
N GLU A 76 -13.68 10.19 -21.41
CA GLU A 76 -15.14 10.15 -21.50
C GLU A 76 -15.78 9.64 -20.21
N PRO A 77 -17.04 10.02 -19.91
CA PRO A 77 -17.75 9.51 -18.74
C PRO A 77 -17.77 7.98 -18.68
N GLN A 78 -17.31 7.43 -17.55
CA GLN A 78 -17.29 5.99 -17.31
C GLN A 78 -18.46 5.58 -16.42
N ARG A 79 -19.07 4.43 -16.72
CA ARG A 79 -20.07 3.82 -15.82
C ARG A 79 -19.37 3.32 -14.55
N ASN A 80 -20.03 3.46 -13.41
CA ASN A 80 -19.49 3.04 -12.11
C ASN A 80 -20.34 1.94 -11.45
N ASP A 81 -20.96 1.09 -12.26
CA ASP A 81 -21.89 0.05 -11.78
C ASP A 81 -21.19 -0.96 -10.84
N ALA A 82 -19.88 -1.18 -11.01
CA ALA A 82 -19.07 -2.04 -10.17
C ALA A 82 -18.54 -1.37 -8.88
N GLY A 83 -18.86 -0.10 -8.65
CA GLY A 83 -18.38 0.67 -7.48
C GLY A 83 -16.85 0.76 -7.42
N LEU A 84 -16.22 1.05 -8.56
CA LEU A 84 -14.75 1.19 -8.65
C LEU A 84 -14.30 2.53 -8.12
N VAL A 85 -15.08 3.59 -8.35
CA VAL A 85 -14.85 4.92 -7.81
C VAL A 85 -15.86 5.17 -6.70
N ASN A 86 -15.41 5.26 -5.45
CA ASN A 86 -16.33 5.38 -4.31
C ASN A 86 -16.30 6.75 -3.65
N GLY A 87 -15.37 7.63 -4.05
CA GLY A 87 -15.19 8.93 -3.42
C GLY A 87 -14.75 8.85 -1.96
N ASN A 88 -14.33 7.66 -1.50
CA ASN A 88 -13.80 7.43 -0.17
C ASN A 88 -12.28 7.63 -0.17
N GLN A 89 -11.72 8.02 0.98
CA GLN A 89 -10.28 8.19 1.15
C GLN A 89 -9.61 6.84 1.44
N GLU A 90 -9.63 5.94 0.45
CA GLU A 90 -8.81 4.74 0.47
C GLU A 90 -7.54 4.99 -0.36
N ASP A 91 -6.41 5.05 0.33
CA ASP A 91 -5.09 5.25 -0.25
C ASP A 91 -4.24 3.97 -0.08
N MET A 92 -3.22 3.79 -0.94
CA MET A 92 -2.08 2.91 -0.69
C MET A 92 -0.97 3.74 -0.04
N ASP A 93 -0.35 3.25 1.03
CA ASP A 93 0.69 4.01 1.74
C ASP A 93 1.86 4.38 0.82
N LEU A 94 2.24 3.45 -0.07
CA LEU A 94 3.25 3.67 -1.10
C LEU A 94 2.90 2.87 -2.37
N ILE A 95 3.09 3.48 -3.53
CA ILE A 95 3.15 2.77 -4.81
C ILE A 95 4.53 2.97 -5.44
N VAL A 96 5.01 1.94 -6.15
CA VAL A 96 6.22 1.97 -6.96
C VAL A 96 5.86 1.46 -8.35
N ALA A 97 6.21 2.19 -9.39
CA ALA A 97 5.91 1.84 -10.77
C ALA A 97 7.11 2.02 -11.69
N PHE A 98 7.31 1.06 -12.58
CA PHE A 98 8.37 1.03 -13.59
C PHE A 98 7.93 0.10 -14.72
N ASP A 99 8.30 0.43 -15.96
CA ASP A 99 7.87 -0.30 -17.16
C ASP A 99 6.34 -0.55 -17.16
N ASP A 100 5.96 -1.83 -17.18
CA ASP A 100 4.61 -2.39 -17.12
C ASP A 100 4.22 -2.85 -15.70
N THR A 101 4.99 -2.49 -14.67
CA THR A 101 4.85 -3.03 -13.31
C THR A 101 4.38 -1.97 -12.33
N LEU A 102 3.37 -2.33 -11.54
CA LEU A 102 2.87 -1.57 -10.41
C LEU A 102 2.99 -2.40 -9.13
N VAL A 103 3.79 -1.93 -8.19
CA VAL A 103 3.88 -2.49 -6.85
C VAL A 103 3.12 -1.56 -5.90
N MET A 104 2.13 -2.11 -5.22
CA MET A 104 1.36 -1.40 -4.21
C MET A 104 1.76 -1.92 -2.83
N ILE A 105 2.04 -1.01 -1.92
CA ILE A 105 2.68 -1.33 -0.65
C ILE A 105 1.83 -0.73 0.47
N GLU A 106 1.47 -1.56 1.45
CA GLU A 106 0.84 -1.09 2.68
C GLU A 106 1.75 -1.31 3.89
N ALA A 107 1.94 -0.25 4.66
CA ALA A 107 2.76 -0.21 5.85
C ALA A 107 1.95 -0.47 7.13
N LYS A 108 2.57 -1.18 8.08
CA LYS A 108 2.02 -1.35 9.42
C LYS A 108 3.13 -1.40 10.46
N GLY A 109 3.12 -0.44 11.39
CA GLY A 109 4.18 -0.28 12.38
C GLY A 109 3.92 -0.97 13.72
N GLU A 110 2.89 -0.53 14.46
CA GLU A 110 2.66 -0.98 15.85
C GLU A 110 1.83 -2.28 15.94
N SER A 111 0.77 -2.39 15.14
CA SER A 111 -0.17 -3.52 15.22
C SER A 111 0.13 -4.59 14.19
N ALA A 112 -0.12 -5.86 14.52
CA ALA A 112 -0.10 -6.93 13.54
C ALA A 112 -1.25 -6.77 12.54
N TRP A 113 -1.03 -7.22 11.31
CA TRP A 113 -2.07 -7.34 10.30
C TRP A 113 -3.15 -8.34 10.74
N SER A 114 -4.42 -7.91 10.76
CA SER A 114 -5.55 -8.83 10.92
C SER A 114 -6.01 -9.37 9.57
N ASN A 115 -6.59 -10.58 9.57
CA ASN A 115 -7.22 -11.15 8.39
C ASN A 115 -8.33 -10.24 7.83
N SER A 116 -9.11 -9.57 8.69
CA SER A 116 -10.17 -8.66 8.25
C SER A 116 -9.63 -7.44 7.49
N GLN A 117 -8.55 -6.81 7.99
CA GLN A 117 -7.91 -5.67 7.33
C GLN A 117 -7.34 -6.08 5.98
N PHE A 118 -6.60 -7.19 5.95
CA PHE A 118 -6.00 -7.72 4.73
C PHE A 118 -7.06 -8.09 3.68
N ARG A 119 -8.11 -8.83 4.07
CA ARG A 119 -9.20 -9.23 3.16
C ARG A 119 -9.96 -8.04 2.60
N SER A 120 -10.23 -7.02 3.41
CA SER A 120 -10.90 -5.80 2.94
C SER A 120 -10.09 -5.12 1.83
N LYS A 121 -8.76 -5.00 2.02
CA LYS A 121 -7.86 -4.42 1.03
C LYS A 121 -7.77 -5.28 -0.24
N VAL A 122 -7.61 -6.59 -0.08
CA VAL A 122 -7.53 -7.55 -1.20
C VAL A 122 -8.83 -7.54 -2.02
N ALA A 123 -10.00 -7.57 -1.37
CA ALA A 123 -11.28 -7.54 -2.07
C ALA A 123 -11.45 -6.28 -2.91
N ARG A 124 -10.94 -5.13 -2.43
CA ARG A 124 -10.92 -3.88 -3.19
C ARG A 124 -10.04 -3.98 -4.43
N LEU A 125 -8.84 -4.53 -4.30
CA LEU A 125 -7.91 -4.71 -5.42
C LEU A 125 -8.42 -5.75 -6.42
N GLU A 126 -9.04 -6.85 -5.97
CA GLU A 126 -9.66 -7.84 -6.87
C GLU A 126 -10.82 -7.23 -7.68
N LYS A 127 -11.60 -6.28 -7.12
CA LYS A 127 -12.60 -5.54 -7.91
C LYS A 127 -11.96 -4.75 -9.06
N LEU A 128 -10.79 -4.14 -8.85
CA LEU A 128 -10.06 -3.45 -9.91
C LEU A 128 -9.64 -4.42 -11.02
N ARG A 129 -9.18 -5.62 -10.64
CA ARG A 129 -8.81 -6.68 -11.59
C ARG A 129 -10.02 -7.18 -12.36
N ALA A 130 -11.11 -7.48 -11.66
CA ALA A 130 -12.34 -8.01 -12.26
C ALA A 130 -13.02 -7.03 -13.23
N ALA A 131 -12.78 -5.73 -13.07
CA ALA A 131 -13.27 -4.70 -13.98
C ALA A 131 -12.60 -4.71 -15.37
N GLY A 132 -11.55 -5.52 -15.57
CA GLY A 132 -10.82 -5.57 -16.84
C GLY A 132 -10.04 -4.28 -17.14
N LEU A 133 -9.81 -3.43 -16.13
CA LEU A 133 -9.04 -2.19 -16.27
C LEU A 133 -7.53 -2.40 -16.23
N LEU A 134 -7.08 -3.62 -15.96
CA LEU A 134 -5.67 -4.01 -16.04
C LEU A 134 -5.43 -4.66 -17.39
N PRO A 135 -4.76 -3.97 -18.34
CA PRO A 135 -4.23 -4.61 -19.54
C PRO A 135 -3.38 -5.82 -19.16
N SER A 136 -3.38 -6.86 -20.00
CA SER A 136 -2.63 -8.10 -19.77
C SER A 136 -1.13 -7.89 -19.55
N GLU A 137 -0.61 -6.79 -20.06
CA GLU A 137 0.79 -6.40 -19.97
C GLU A 137 1.11 -5.85 -18.57
N ILE A 138 0.14 -5.25 -17.86
CA ILE A 138 0.38 -4.66 -16.55
C ILE A 138 0.48 -5.73 -15.47
N LYS A 139 1.66 -5.83 -14.87
CA LYS A 139 1.93 -6.69 -13.73
C LYS A 139 1.69 -5.92 -12.45
N ILE A 140 0.80 -6.42 -11.61
CA ILE A 140 0.55 -5.84 -10.29
C ILE A 140 1.16 -6.71 -9.21
N PHE A 141 1.65 -6.07 -8.15
CA PHE A 141 2.11 -6.71 -6.94
C PHE A 141 1.53 -6.01 -5.72
N PHE A 142 1.17 -6.77 -4.69
CA PHE A 142 0.76 -6.22 -3.40
C PHE A 142 1.66 -6.74 -2.30
N VAL A 143 2.34 -5.80 -1.65
CA VAL A 143 3.41 -6.06 -0.69
C VAL A 143 3.02 -5.44 0.64
N LEU A 144 3.19 -6.20 1.71
CA LEU A 144 3.07 -5.69 3.07
C LEU A 144 4.44 -5.22 3.53
N THR A 145 4.50 -4.07 4.19
CA THR A 145 5.70 -3.66 4.91
C THR A 145 5.41 -3.46 6.38
N SER A 146 6.22 -4.09 7.21
CA SER A 146 6.09 -4.07 8.67
C SER A 146 7.39 -4.55 9.28
N PRO A 147 7.68 -4.23 10.55
CA PRO A 147 8.92 -4.67 11.15
C PRO A 147 9.05 -6.19 11.28
N ARG A 148 7.91 -6.89 11.41
CA ARG A 148 7.85 -8.36 11.46
C ARG A 148 6.96 -8.88 10.35
N GLU A 149 7.35 -9.99 9.73
CA GLU A 149 6.53 -10.71 8.73
C GLU A 149 5.18 -11.14 9.37
N PRO A 150 4.04 -10.88 8.72
CA PRO A 150 2.74 -11.36 9.21
C PRO A 150 2.67 -12.89 9.23
N LYS A 151 2.54 -13.50 10.42
CA LYS A 151 2.53 -14.97 10.59
C LYS A 151 1.15 -15.63 10.54
N PHE A 152 0.09 -14.86 10.78
CA PHE A 152 -1.27 -15.39 11.00
C PHE A 152 -2.26 -14.98 9.92
N LEU A 153 -1.79 -14.38 8.83
CA LEU A 153 -2.64 -14.15 7.67
C LEU A 153 -2.94 -15.50 7.03
N THR A 154 -4.22 -15.73 6.73
CA THR A 154 -4.68 -16.92 6.01
C THR A 154 -5.66 -16.52 4.91
N PRO A 155 -5.67 -17.23 3.78
CA PRO A 155 -6.72 -17.04 2.78
C PRO A 155 -8.08 -17.39 3.38
N GLU A 156 -9.16 -17.05 2.67
CA GLU A 156 -10.48 -17.56 3.05
C GLU A 156 -10.51 -19.08 2.92
N GLU A 157 -11.33 -19.73 3.75
CA GLU A 157 -11.43 -21.18 3.76
C GLU A 157 -11.80 -21.70 2.35
N GLY A 158 -11.05 -22.69 1.87
CA GLY A 158 -11.21 -23.24 0.52
C GLY A 158 -10.66 -22.38 -0.62
N THR A 159 -9.98 -21.26 -0.32
CA THR A 159 -9.35 -20.38 -1.32
C THR A 159 -7.83 -20.38 -1.20
N THR A 160 -7.15 -19.92 -2.25
CA THR A 160 -5.73 -19.62 -2.24
C THR A 160 -5.50 -18.15 -2.52
N TRP A 161 -4.44 -17.59 -1.93
CA TRP A 161 -3.98 -16.28 -2.36
C TRP A 161 -3.45 -16.34 -3.80
N GLN A 162 -3.66 -15.25 -4.52
CA GLN A 162 -3.24 -15.13 -5.91
C GLN A 162 -1.76 -14.78 -6.00
N ALA A 163 -1.10 -15.14 -7.10
CA ALA A 163 0.34 -14.92 -7.28
C ALA A 163 0.77 -13.44 -7.14
N TRP A 164 -0.10 -12.49 -7.48
CA TRP A 164 0.20 -11.05 -7.39
C TRP A 164 0.32 -10.53 -5.95
N MET A 165 -0.12 -11.30 -4.94
CA MET A 165 0.02 -10.94 -3.53
C MET A 165 0.94 -11.90 -2.76
N CYS A 166 1.51 -12.91 -3.44
CA CYS A 166 2.25 -13.99 -2.79
C CYS A 166 3.66 -14.20 -3.30
N ASN A 167 4.57 -14.47 -2.37
CA ASN A 167 5.91 -14.95 -2.70
C ASN A 167 5.87 -16.40 -3.23
N ALA A 168 7.02 -16.92 -3.65
CA ALA A 168 7.17 -18.28 -4.17
C ALA A 168 6.78 -19.39 -3.17
N ALA A 169 6.73 -19.09 -1.87
CA ALA A 169 6.28 -20.01 -0.83
C ALA A 169 4.76 -19.95 -0.58
N GLY A 170 4.03 -19.18 -1.39
CA GLY A 170 2.59 -19.01 -1.24
C GLY A 170 2.19 -18.24 0.01
N ARG A 171 3.06 -17.35 0.53
CA ARG A 171 2.75 -16.43 1.65
C ARG A 171 2.65 -14.99 1.16
N PRO A 172 1.94 -14.09 1.87
CA PRO A 172 1.88 -12.68 1.49
C PRO A 172 3.28 -12.09 1.29
N MET A 173 3.48 -11.33 0.22
CA MET A 173 4.77 -10.65 -0.01
C MET A 173 5.04 -9.67 1.13
N HIS A 174 6.26 -9.69 1.67
CA HIS A 174 6.67 -8.86 2.79
C HIS A 174 8.03 -8.23 2.54
N VAL A 175 8.14 -6.94 2.87
CA VAL A 175 9.40 -6.20 2.94
C VAL A 175 9.56 -5.67 4.37
N PRO A 176 10.68 -5.91 5.06
CA PRO A 176 10.87 -5.41 6.41
C PRO A 176 10.85 -3.87 6.43
N LEU A 177 10.15 -3.31 7.42
CA LEU A 177 10.15 -1.88 7.72
C LEU A 177 11.06 -1.64 8.92
N ASP A 178 12.18 -0.96 8.71
CA ASP A 178 13.04 -0.57 9.81
C ASP A 178 12.33 0.48 10.68
N MET A 179 12.25 0.21 11.97
CA MET A 179 11.55 1.04 12.94
C MET A 179 12.33 1.06 14.27
N PRO A 180 12.49 2.25 14.88
CA PRO A 180 13.00 2.37 16.24
C PRO A 180 12.31 1.43 17.25
N GLY A 181 13.09 0.91 18.20
CA GLY A 181 12.65 -0.11 19.17
C GLY A 181 11.68 0.37 20.27
N ALA A 182 11.40 1.66 20.37
CA ALA A 182 10.44 2.20 21.33
C ALA A 182 9.78 3.47 20.79
N PHE A 183 8.45 3.45 20.72
CA PHE A 183 7.64 4.64 20.45
C PHE A 183 6.83 4.99 21.69
N LEU A 184 6.40 6.24 21.78
CA LEU A 184 5.39 6.67 22.75
C LEU A 184 4.05 6.76 22.02
N LYS A 185 2.97 6.27 22.65
CA LYS A 185 1.61 6.52 22.18
C LYS A 185 0.78 7.21 23.24
N VAL A 186 -0.11 8.07 22.78
CA VAL A 186 -1.18 8.62 23.59
C VAL A 186 -2.35 7.66 23.53
N THR A 187 -2.79 7.17 24.68
CA THR A 187 -3.97 6.30 24.79
C THR A 187 -5.04 6.96 25.62
N ARG A 188 -6.30 6.78 25.20
CA ARG A 188 -7.46 7.10 26.03
C ARG A 188 -7.46 6.17 27.24
N TRP A 189 -7.66 6.74 28.41
CA TRP A 189 -7.45 6.07 29.69
C TRP A 189 -8.70 6.19 30.56
N ASP A 190 -8.99 5.10 31.27
CA ASP A 190 -9.96 5.06 32.34
C ASP A 190 -9.19 5.13 33.67
N ALA A 191 -9.35 6.24 34.39
CA ALA A 191 -8.65 6.47 35.65
C ALA A 191 -9.11 5.53 36.78
N GLU A 192 -10.37 5.09 36.76
CA GLU A 192 -10.91 4.18 37.77
C GLU A 192 -10.40 2.77 37.53
N GLN A 193 -10.43 2.30 36.27
CA GLN A 193 -10.00 0.96 35.89
C GLN A 193 -8.48 0.84 35.69
N GLN A 194 -7.75 1.95 35.68
CA GLN A 194 -6.32 2.00 35.38
C GLN A 194 -5.98 1.25 34.08
N ALA A 195 -6.78 1.46 33.03
CA ALA A 195 -6.67 0.74 31.77
C ALA A 195 -6.99 1.63 30.56
N SER A 196 -6.55 1.19 29.37
CA SER A 196 -6.94 1.83 28.12
C SER A 196 -8.42 1.61 27.82
N SER A 197 -9.15 2.66 27.42
CA SER A 197 -10.60 2.60 27.15
C SER A 197 -10.96 3.39 25.89
N LYS A 198 -11.95 2.91 25.11
CA LYS A 198 -12.46 3.66 23.96
C LYS A 198 -13.22 4.93 24.37
N ALA A 199 -13.96 4.86 25.48
CA ALA A 199 -14.72 5.99 26.02
C ALA A 199 -13.77 7.03 26.61
N GLY A 200 -12.86 6.58 27.50
CA GLY A 200 -11.75 7.34 28.09
C GLY A 200 -12.11 8.70 28.67
N THR A 201 -12.14 8.84 29.99
CA THR A 201 -12.36 10.14 30.66
C THR A 201 -11.09 10.99 30.77
N CYS A 202 -9.91 10.38 30.57
CA CYS A 202 -8.63 11.08 30.49
C CYS A 202 -7.70 10.43 29.45
N TRP A 203 -6.44 10.87 29.37
CA TRP A 203 -5.42 10.32 28.47
C TRP A 203 -4.10 10.10 29.21
N LYS A 204 -3.28 9.17 28.72
CA LYS A 204 -1.96 8.84 29.27
C LYS A 204 -0.98 8.53 28.14
N ILE A 205 0.29 8.87 28.35
CA ILE A 205 1.40 8.43 27.50
C ILE A 205 1.83 7.03 27.96
N VAL A 206 1.85 6.08 27.04
CA VAL A 206 2.33 4.72 27.29
C VAL A 206 3.37 4.34 26.25
N LEU A 207 4.23 3.38 26.58
CA LEU A 207 5.15 2.80 25.60
C LEU A 207 4.33 2.06 24.53
N ALA A 208 4.51 2.46 23.28
CA ALA A 208 4.15 1.66 22.13
C ALA A 208 5.36 0.78 21.80
N LYS A 209 5.14 -0.53 21.75
CA LYS A 209 6.17 -1.46 21.29
C LYS A 209 6.41 -1.19 19.81
N GLY A 210 7.58 -0.65 19.49
CA GLY A 210 8.13 -0.63 18.13
C GLY A 210 9.05 -1.83 18.03
N ALA A 211 8.77 -2.75 17.11
CA ALA A 211 9.69 -3.79 16.64
C ALA A 211 10.82 -4.22 17.60
N GLU A 212 10.49 -4.87 18.72
CA GLU A 212 11.55 -5.53 19.52
C GLU A 212 12.23 -6.55 18.60
N PHE A 213 13.53 -6.38 18.32
CA PHE A 213 14.33 -7.36 17.60
C PHE A 213 14.70 -8.44 18.61
N ASP A 214 14.13 -9.64 18.45
CA ASP A 214 14.62 -10.87 19.09
C ASP A 214 15.61 -11.56 18.15
#